data_AF-A1THP5-F1
#
_entry.id   AF-A1THP5-F1
#
_cell.length_a   1.000
_cell.length_b   1.000
_cell.length_c   1.000
_cell.angle_alpha   90.00
_cell.angle_beta   90.00
_cell.angle_gamma   90.00
#
_symmetry.space_group_name_H-M   'P 1'
#
loop_
_entity.id
_entity.type
_entity.pdbx_description
1 polymer ?
#
loop_
_entity_poly.entity_id
_entity_poly.type
_entity_poly.pdbx_seq_one_letter_code
_entity_poly.pdbx_strand_id
1 'polypeptide(L)'
;MTTTPDAVPAPNTAAQASLYQRLRGHLAVLKLHDAAEALPSVLDRAQADGTSMTAALEELLSIEVEATEARRLAGRLRFACLPTPASLEDFDYDAAPGLDRKLITELGTCRYLETATNVLLIGPPVIVGSVARWPHSACSGRCCD
;
A
#
# COMPACT_ATOMS: atom_id res chain seq x y z
N MET A 1 25.38 32.64 -38.43
CA MET A 1 26.13 32.90 -37.19
C MET A 1 25.12 32.89 -36.04
N THR A 2 24.86 31.71 -35.49
CA THR A 2 24.24 31.50 -34.17
C THR A 2 24.48 30.04 -33.84
N THR A 3 25.56 29.80 -33.11
CA THR A 3 25.93 28.52 -32.52
C THR A 3 25.01 28.29 -31.32
N THR A 4 24.11 27.31 -31.41
CA THR A 4 23.51 26.69 -30.23
C THR A 4 24.63 25.94 -29.50
N PRO A 5 24.99 26.30 -28.25
CA PRO A 5 25.88 25.45 -27.49
C PRO A 5 25.04 24.27 -27.02
N ASP A 6 25.21 23.16 -27.72
CA ASP A 6 24.92 21.82 -27.22
C ASP A 6 25.85 21.59 -26.02
N ALA A 7 25.33 21.83 -24.82
CA ALA A 7 26.03 21.57 -23.57
C ALA A 7 25.33 20.41 -22.89
N VAL A 8 25.62 19.21 -23.38
CA VAL A 8 25.45 17.98 -22.59
C VAL A 8 26.28 18.15 -21.32
N PRO A 9 25.69 18.27 -20.12
CA PRO A 9 26.48 18.36 -18.91
C PRO A 9 27.18 17.01 -18.71
N ALA A 10 28.51 17.05 -18.59
CA ALA A 10 29.29 15.90 -18.17
C ALA A 10 28.74 15.31 -16.86
N PRO A 11 28.80 13.98 -16.67
CA PRO A 11 28.27 13.34 -15.48
C PRO A 11 29.10 13.77 -14.26
N ASN A 12 28.45 14.41 -13.28
CA ASN A 12 28.96 14.64 -11.92
C ASN A 12 29.85 15.88 -11.70
N THR A 13 29.33 17.09 -11.93
CA THR A 13 29.92 18.30 -11.33
C THR A 13 29.70 18.28 -9.81
N ALA A 14 30.66 18.76 -9.00
CA ALA A 14 30.50 18.86 -7.53
C ALA A 14 29.21 19.58 -7.10
N ALA A 15 28.75 20.55 -7.90
CA ALA A 15 27.47 21.22 -7.72
C ALA A 15 26.27 20.26 -7.81
N GLN A 16 26.25 19.34 -8.78
CA GLN A 16 25.19 18.33 -8.94
C GLN A 16 25.20 17.34 -7.78
N ALA A 17 26.39 16.89 -7.34
CA ALA A 17 26.51 16.03 -6.17
C ALA A 17 25.96 16.70 -4.90
N SER A 18 26.25 17.99 -4.68
CA SER A 18 25.70 18.74 -3.53
C SER A 18 24.19 18.94 -3.62
N LEU A 19 23.63 19.12 -4.83
CA LEU A 19 22.19 19.22 -5.06
C LEU A 19 21.50 17.88 -4.75
N TYR A 20 22.05 16.77 -5.21
CA TYR A 20 21.55 15.43 -4.90
C TYR A 20 21.52 15.17 -3.39
N GLN A 21 22.59 15.51 -2.67
CA GLN A 21 22.63 15.34 -1.21
C GLN A 21 21.59 16.21 -0.49
N ARG A 22 21.39 17.46 -0.94
CA ARG A 22 20.31 18.31 -0.40
C ARG A 22 18.92 17.73 -0.68
N LEU A 23 18.68 17.23 -1.90
CA LEU A 23 17.42 16.58 -2.26
C LEU A 23 17.14 15.38 -1.35
N ARG A 24 18.11 14.47 -1.19
CA ARG A 24 18.00 13.33 -0.29
C ARG A 24 17.76 13.78 1.16
N GLY A 25 18.44 14.84 1.60
CA GLY A 25 18.22 15.45 2.92
C GLY A 25 16.80 16.00 3.11
N HIS A 26 16.23 16.67 2.11
CA HIS A 26 14.85 17.17 2.14
C HIS A 26 13.84 16.02 2.26
N LEU A 27 14.02 14.94 1.50
CA LEU A 27 13.17 13.75 1.59
C LEU A 27 13.19 13.14 3.00
N ALA A 28 14.38 13.06 3.62
CA ALA A 28 14.53 12.56 4.99
C ALA A 28 13.82 13.46 6.02
N VAL A 29 13.94 14.79 5.92
CA VAL A 29 13.25 15.74 6.81
C VAL A 29 11.73 15.60 6.71
N LEU A 30 11.22 15.35 5.50
CA LEU A 30 9.79 15.12 5.24
C LEU A 30 9.32 13.70 5.59
N LYS A 31 10.23 12.82 6.06
CA LYS A 31 9.97 11.40 6.37
C LYS A 31 9.53 10.57 5.16
N LEU A 32 9.97 10.96 3.97
CA LEU A 32 9.76 10.22 2.72
C LEU A 32 10.94 9.25 2.51
N HIS A 33 11.02 8.25 3.39
CA HIS A 33 12.18 7.36 3.49
C HIS A 33 12.33 6.45 2.27
N ASP A 34 11.24 5.85 1.79
CA ASP A 34 11.24 4.95 0.64
C ASP A 34 11.56 5.72 -0.64
N ALA A 35 11.04 6.95 -0.79
CA ALA A 35 11.48 7.85 -1.87
C ALA A 35 12.98 8.18 -1.79
N ALA A 36 13.52 8.46 -0.60
CA ALA A 36 14.94 8.78 -0.45
C ALA A 36 15.86 7.60 -0.81
N GLU A 37 15.40 6.37 -0.57
CA GLU A 37 16.10 5.14 -0.96
C GLU A 37 15.98 4.85 -2.46
N ALA A 38 14.80 5.06 -3.05
CA ALA A 38 14.53 4.82 -4.46
C ALA A 38 15.14 5.90 -5.40
N LEU A 39 15.43 7.09 -4.87
CA LEU A 39 15.91 8.25 -5.63
C LEU A 39 17.03 7.96 -6.65
N PRO A 40 18.11 7.23 -6.35
CA PRO A 40 19.15 6.93 -7.34
C PRO A 40 18.58 6.18 -8.55
N SER A 41 17.79 5.13 -8.30
CA SER A 41 17.25 4.27 -9.35
C SER A 41 16.24 4.98 -10.26
N VAL A 42 15.45 5.89 -9.69
CA VAL A 42 14.47 6.69 -10.46
C VAL A 42 15.19 7.72 -11.33
N LEU A 43 16.25 8.35 -10.82
CA LEU A 43 17.04 9.30 -11.60
C LEU A 43 17.80 8.61 -12.75
N ASP A 44 18.38 7.44 -12.50
CA ASP A 44 19.08 6.67 -13.53
C ASP A 44 18.12 6.24 -14.66
N ARG A 45 16.91 5.79 -14.30
CA ARG A 45 15.88 5.43 -15.29
C ARG A 45 15.35 6.65 -16.04
N ALA A 46 15.09 7.75 -15.35
CA ALA A 46 14.65 8.99 -16.00
C ALA A 46 15.67 9.52 -17.03
N GLN A 47 16.97 9.34 -16.75
CA GLN A 47 18.03 9.69 -17.70
C GLN A 47 18.09 8.71 -18.88
N ALA A 48 17.99 7.40 -18.61
CA ALA A 48 18.05 6.38 -19.65
C ALA A 48 16.85 6.46 -20.62
N ASP A 49 15.66 6.68 -20.09
CA ASP A 49 14.41 6.66 -20.85
C ASP A 49 14.00 8.05 -21.36
N GLY A 50 14.73 9.10 -20.98
CA GLY A 50 14.43 10.49 -21.37
C GLY A 50 13.10 10.99 -20.79
N THR A 51 12.69 10.47 -19.64
CA THR A 51 11.40 10.75 -19.03
C THR A 51 11.29 12.21 -18.60
N SER A 52 10.09 12.80 -18.70
CA SER A 52 9.87 14.15 -18.21
C SER A 52 10.12 14.25 -16.70
N MET A 53 10.55 15.43 -16.23
CA MET A 53 10.76 15.68 -14.78
C MET A 53 9.49 15.39 -13.97
N THR A 54 8.31 15.75 -14.49
CA THR A 54 7.04 15.51 -13.82
C THR A 54 6.78 14.01 -13.65
N ALA A 55 7.05 13.20 -14.67
CA ALA A 55 6.90 11.75 -14.59
C ALA A 55 7.91 11.12 -13.63
N ALA A 56 9.17 11.56 -13.63
CA ALA A 56 10.17 11.06 -12.67
C ALA A 56 9.81 11.39 -11.21
N LEU A 57 9.26 12.59 -10.97
CA LEU A 57 8.77 12.98 -9.63
C LEU A 57 7.53 12.21 -9.21
N GLU A 58 6.58 12.00 -10.13
CA GLU A 58 5.40 11.18 -9.87
C GLU A 58 5.82 9.77 -9.47
N GLU A 59 6.72 9.15 -10.24
CA GLU A 59 7.18 7.80 -9.98
C GLU A 59 7.87 7.71 -8.61
N LEU A 60 8.76 8.64 -8.30
CA LEU A 60 9.45 8.70 -7.02
C LEU A 60 8.47 8.80 -5.84
N LEU A 61 7.45 9.65 -5.96
CA LEU A 61 6.47 9.86 -4.91
C LEU A 61 5.46 8.71 -4.82
N SER A 62 5.16 8.04 -5.92
CA SER A 62 4.27 6.86 -5.95
C SER A 62 4.83 5.73 -5.07
N ILE A 63 6.16 5.50 -5.12
CA ILE A 63 6.86 4.50 -4.29
C ILE A 63 6.64 4.78 -2.80
N GLU A 64 6.76 6.05 -2.39
CA GLU A 64 6.54 6.43 -0.99
C GLU A 64 5.08 6.32 -0.56
N VAL A 65 4.14 6.66 -1.46
CA VAL A 65 2.70 6.52 -1.20
C VAL A 65 2.35 5.05 -1.00
N GLU A 66 2.79 4.17 -1.89
CA GLU A 66 2.55 2.72 -1.80
C GLU A 66 3.11 2.14 -0.50
N ALA A 67 4.37 2.47 -0.17
CA ALA A 67 4.99 2.05 1.08
C ALA A 67 4.25 2.58 2.32
N THR A 68 3.78 3.84 2.27
CA THR A 68 3.00 4.45 3.35
C THR A 68 1.64 3.79 3.53
N GLU A 69 0.94 3.48 2.44
CA GLU A 69 -0.33 2.77 2.48
C GLU A 69 -0.17 1.34 3.01
N ALA A 70 0.86 0.62 2.57
CA ALA A 70 1.19 -0.71 3.08
C ALA A 70 1.50 -0.69 4.59
N ARG A 71 2.31 0.28 5.05
CA ARG A 71 2.60 0.48 6.49
C ARG A 71 1.33 0.80 7.29
N ARG A 72 0.46 1.67 6.77
CA ARG A 72 -0.83 2.01 7.40
C ARG A 72 -1.75 0.81 7.49
N LEU A 73 -1.89 0.05 6.41
CA LEU A 73 -2.70 -1.16 6.37
C LEU A 73 -2.19 -2.20 7.36
N ALA A 74 -0.89 -2.48 7.36
CA ALA A 74 -0.26 -3.39 8.31
C ALA A 74 -0.49 -2.95 9.77
N GLY A 75 -0.40 -1.64 10.05
CA GLY A 75 -0.75 -1.07 11.35
C GLY A 75 -2.20 -1.34 11.74
N ARG A 76 -3.15 -1.05 10.85
CA ARG A 76 -4.59 -1.29 11.09
C ARG A 76 -4.87 -2.77 11.35
N LEU A 77 -4.28 -3.68 10.57
CA LEU A 77 -4.45 -5.11 10.74
C LEU A 77 -3.87 -5.62 12.06
N ARG A 78 -2.72 -5.09 12.51
CA ARG A 78 -2.14 -5.41 13.83
C ARG A 78 -3.09 -5.06 14.98
N PHE A 79 -3.85 -3.98 14.86
CA PHE A 79 -4.80 -3.55 15.90
C PHE A 79 -6.23 -4.08 15.71
N ALA A 80 -6.52 -4.74 14.59
CA ALA A 80 -7.87 -5.23 14.29
C ALA A 80 -8.26 -6.47 15.13
N CYS A 81 -7.32 -7.06 15.88
CA CYS A 81 -7.52 -8.27 16.69
C CYS A 81 -8.26 -9.39 15.95
N LEU A 82 -8.07 -9.46 14.62
CA LEU A 82 -8.68 -10.51 13.81
C LEU A 82 -7.91 -11.81 14.04
N PRO A 83 -8.59 -12.92 14.35
CA PRO A 83 -7.93 -14.17 14.74
C PRO A 83 -7.09 -14.77 13.60
N THR A 84 -7.39 -14.44 12.34
CA THR A 84 -6.64 -14.91 11.18
C THR A 84 -6.84 -13.91 10.04
N PRO A 85 -5.87 -13.73 9.12
CA PRO A 85 -6.14 -13.06 7.86
C PRO A 85 -7.26 -13.82 7.14
N ALA A 86 -8.45 -13.23 7.08
CA ALA A 86 -9.61 -13.82 6.44
C ALA A 86 -10.00 -12.94 5.27
N SER A 87 -10.05 -13.52 4.07
CA SER A 87 -10.60 -12.86 2.88
C SER A 87 -12.03 -13.34 2.63
N LEU A 88 -12.81 -12.56 1.87
CA LEU A 88 -14.13 -13.01 1.40
C LEU A 88 -14.02 -14.16 0.37
N GLU A 89 -12.86 -14.32 -0.27
CA GLU A 89 -12.60 -15.38 -1.25
C GLU A 89 -12.50 -16.75 -0.59
N ASP A 90 -11.93 -16.79 0.61
CA ASP A 90 -11.75 -17.99 1.42
C ASP A 90 -13.01 -18.36 2.24
N PHE A 91 -14.10 -17.60 2.11
CA PHE A 91 -15.32 -17.81 2.89
C PHE A 91 -16.09 -19.06 2.45
N ASP A 92 -16.30 -20.01 3.37
CA ASP A 92 -17.11 -21.20 3.17
C ASP A 92 -18.61 -20.88 3.27
N TYR A 93 -19.27 -20.72 2.12
CA TYR A 93 -20.71 -20.46 2.03
C TYR A 93 -21.56 -21.70 2.36
N ASP A 94 -21.01 -22.92 2.24
CA ASP A 94 -21.73 -24.16 2.55
C ASP A 94 -21.91 -24.31 4.07
N ALA A 95 -20.97 -23.77 4.86
CA ALA A 95 -21.07 -23.67 6.31
C ALA A 95 -22.12 -22.64 6.79
N ALA A 96 -22.64 -21.77 5.90
CA ALA A 96 -23.59 -20.70 6.21
C ALA A 96 -24.80 -20.71 5.25
N PRO A 97 -25.68 -21.72 5.30
CA PRO A 97 -26.73 -21.96 4.30
C PRO A 97 -27.84 -20.90 4.23
N GLY A 98 -27.83 -19.89 5.09
CA GLY A 98 -28.75 -18.74 5.06
C GLY A 98 -28.14 -17.45 4.48
N LEU A 99 -26.88 -17.48 4.05
CA LEU A 99 -26.15 -16.31 3.60
C LEU A 99 -26.28 -16.14 2.07
N ASP A 100 -26.81 -15.00 1.63
CA ASP A 100 -26.87 -14.68 0.21
C ASP A 100 -25.49 -14.26 -0.32
N ARG A 101 -24.88 -15.11 -1.14
CA ARG A 101 -23.57 -14.86 -1.77
C ARG A 101 -23.56 -13.58 -2.61
N LYS A 102 -24.66 -13.24 -3.28
CA LYS A 102 -24.74 -12.00 -4.08
C LYS A 102 -24.70 -10.78 -3.18
N LEU A 103 -25.43 -10.80 -2.06
CA LEU A 103 -25.39 -9.72 -1.08
C LEU A 103 -24.00 -9.55 -0.46
N ILE A 104 -23.32 -10.65 -0.08
CA ILE A 104 -21.96 -10.58 0.46
C ILE A 104 -20.97 -10.02 -0.56
N THR A 105 -21.09 -10.43 -1.82
CA THR A 105 -20.24 -9.90 -2.91
C THR A 105 -20.48 -8.40 -3.10
N GLU A 106 -21.74 -7.96 -3.09
CA GLU A 106 -22.11 -6.55 -3.17
C GLU A 106 -21.53 -5.74 -1.99
N LEU A 107 -21.67 -6.24 -0.75
CA LEU A 107 -21.09 -5.62 0.44
C LEU A 107 -19.56 -5.58 0.38
N GLY A 108 -18.93 -6.60 -0.19
CA GLY A 108 -17.48 -6.66 -0.40
C GLY A 108 -16.91 -5.54 -1.27
N THR A 109 -17.74 -4.93 -2.13
CA THR A 109 -17.35 -3.73 -2.91
C THR A 109 -17.17 -2.48 -2.05
N CYS A 110 -17.63 -2.50 -0.80
CA CYS A 110 -17.62 -1.36 0.12
C CYS A 110 -18.40 -0.11 -0.36
N ARG A 111 -19.21 -0.21 -1.42
CA ARG A 111 -19.97 0.92 -1.98
C ARG A 111 -20.92 1.60 -0.99
N TYR A 112 -21.38 0.86 0.03
CA TYR A 112 -22.20 1.40 1.11
C TYR A 112 -21.49 2.49 1.95
N LEU A 113 -20.15 2.54 1.92
CA LEU A 113 -19.38 3.60 2.57
C LEU A 113 -19.57 4.96 1.89
N GLU A 114 -19.67 4.98 0.56
CA GLU A 114 -19.84 6.21 -0.23
C GLU A 114 -21.17 6.90 0.07
N THR A 115 -22.20 6.10 0.34
CA THR A 115 -23.56 6.57 0.64
C THR A 115 -23.86 6.64 2.14
N ALA A 116 -22.87 6.41 3.00
CA ALA A 116 -23.04 6.29 4.46
C ALA A 116 -24.20 5.36 4.87
N THR A 117 -24.40 4.29 4.10
CA THR A 117 -25.48 3.32 4.33
C THR A 117 -25.04 2.33 5.42
N ASN A 118 -25.85 2.22 6.46
CA ASN A 118 -25.57 1.32 7.58
C ASN A 118 -25.81 -0.14 7.18
N VAL A 119 -24.85 -1.00 7.51
CA VAL A 119 -24.95 -2.46 7.31
C VAL A 119 -25.07 -3.10 8.69
N LEU A 120 -26.12 -3.88 8.90
CA LEU A 120 -26.35 -4.62 10.14
C LEU A 120 -26.28 -6.12 9.86
N LEU A 121 -25.25 -6.77 10.40
CA LEU A 121 -25.07 -8.21 10.31
C LEU A 121 -25.70 -8.86 11.55
N ILE A 122 -26.83 -9.55 11.37
CA ILE A 122 -27.53 -10.25 12.44
C ILE A 122 -27.44 -11.75 12.19
N GLY A 123 -26.90 -12.49 13.15
CA GLY A 123 -26.86 -13.94 13.14
C GLY A 123 -26.96 -14.50 14.56
N PRO A 124 -27.25 -15.80 14.71
CA PRO A 124 -27.15 -16.48 16.00
C PRO A 124 -25.76 -16.24 16.61
N PRO A 125 -25.64 -16.02 17.94
CA PRO A 125 -24.33 -15.84 18.57
C PRO A 125 -23.49 -17.08 18.32
N VAL A 126 -22.39 -16.93 17.57
CA VAL A 126 -21.41 -17.99 17.45
C VAL A 126 -20.66 -18.07 18.77
N ILE A 127 -21.03 -19.02 19.62
CA ILE A 127 -20.16 -19.50 20.68
C ILE A 127 -18.85 -19.95 20.02
N VAL A 128 -17.73 -19.50 20.57
CA VAL A 128 -16.36 -19.91 20.23
C VAL A 128 -16.27 -21.44 20.08
N GLY A 129 -16.50 -21.96 18.88
CA GLY A 129 -16.62 -23.41 18.65
C GLY A 129 -17.33 -23.80 17.36
N SER A 130 -18.32 -23.04 16.91
CA SER A 130 -18.95 -23.20 15.59
C SER A 130 -18.35 -22.22 14.58
N VAL A 131 -17.04 -22.37 14.37
CA VAL A 131 -16.33 -21.76 13.26
C VAL A 131 -16.84 -22.43 11.99
N ALA A 132 -17.31 -21.63 11.01
CA ALA A 132 -17.22 -22.02 9.60
C ALA A 132 -15.76 -22.45 9.40
N ARG A 133 -15.51 -23.76 9.31
CA ARG A 133 -14.21 -24.40 9.63
C ARG A 133 -13.08 -23.80 8.78
N TRP A 134 -12.37 -22.82 9.32
CA TRP A 134 -11.05 -22.44 8.83
C TRP A 134 -10.04 -23.52 9.24
N PRO A 135 -9.06 -23.90 8.39
CA PRO A 135 -8.14 -25.01 8.64
C PRO A 135 -7.31 -24.82 9.92
N HIS A 136 -7.05 -25.94 10.59
CA HIS A 136 -6.64 -26.11 12.00
C HIS A 136 -5.26 -25.54 12.41
N SER A 137 -4.57 -24.76 11.58
CA SER A 137 -3.24 -24.20 11.91
C SER A 137 -3.28 -22.85 12.64
N ALA A 138 -4.47 -22.39 13.06
CA ALA A 138 -4.77 -20.99 13.39
C ALA A 138 -4.57 -20.54 14.85
N CYS A 139 -4.00 -21.37 15.74
CA CYS A 139 -3.70 -20.95 17.12
C CYS A 139 -2.22 -21.13 17.44
N SER A 140 -1.38 -20.21 16.96
CA SER A 140 -0.04 -20.04 17.50
C SER A 140 0.37 -18.56 17.49
N GLY A 141 0.02 -17.82 18.53
CA GLY A 141 0.56 -16.47 18.73
C GLY A 141 -0.15 -15.63 19.77
N ARG A 142 0.66 -15.05 20.67
CA ARG A 142 0.58 -13.88 21.59
C ARG A 142 -0.72 -13.09 21.88
N CYS A 143 -1.90 -13.51 21.45
CA CYS A 143 -3.18 -12.83 21.73
C CYS A 143 -4.02 -13.55 22.79
N CYS A 144 -3.41 -14.40 23.63
CA CYS A 144 -4.08 -15.09 24.74
C CYS A 144 -3.66 -14.59 26.14
N ASP A 145 -2.99 -13.43 26.23
CA ASP A 145 -2.80 -12.72 27.51
C ASP A 145 -3.65 -11.44 27.53
#